data_AF-A0A7Y5KMT4-F1
#
_entry.id   AF-A0A7Y5KMT4-F1
#
_cell.length_a   1.000
_cell.length_b   1.000
_cell.length_c   1.000
_cell.angle_alpha   90.00
_cell.angle_beta   90.00
_cell.angle_gamma   90.00
#
_symmetry.space_group_name_H-M   'P 1'
#
loop_
_entity.id
_entity.type
_entity.pdbx_description
1 polymer ?
#
loop_
_entity_poly.entity_id
_entity_poly.type
_entity_poly.pdbx_seq_one_letter_code
_entity_poly.pdbx_strand_id
1 'polypeptide(L)'
;MSSSLNRRGFLGGAAATGLGIAISGSIDVLAGGGSALAAPRSSVGYGPLVPDPKGLLSLPAGFSYKIVTQSGVTPTADGIPTASDPDGTGVFARGTGSTLVNNHEIGGSEPFPVPVLAGLTYDEGARGGTSNIDVDADGNRVREYTSVAGTHNNCAGGETPWGTWLTCEETEQRAGGRYLKDHGYVFEVDPTSREANIGKSPVPLKFLGRFS
;
A
#
# COMPACT_ATOMS: atom_id res chain seq x y z
N MET A 1 -36.61 -24.48 -40.00
CA MET A 1 -36.14 -23.11 -40.34
C MET A 1 -36.21 -22.27 -39.08
N SER A 2 -35.05 -21.74 -38.68
CA SER A 2 -34.86 -20.82 -37.56
C SER A 2 -35.21 -19.41 -38.02
N SER A 3 -35.91 -18.63 -37.19
CA SER A 3 -35.77 -17.17 -37.19
C SER A 3 -35.67 -16.67 -35.76
N SER A 4 -34.54 -16.00 -35.54
CA SER A 4 -33.99 -15.45 -34.32
C SER A 4 -34.78 -14.26 -33.78
N LEU A 5 -34.99 -14.22 -32.47
CA LEU A 5 -35.36 -12.99 -31.77
C LEU A 5 -34.15 -12.04 -31.80
N ASN A 6 -34.30 -10.92 -32.51
CA ASN A 6 -33.26 -9.91 -32.69
C ASN A 6 -33.22 -8.94 -31.49
N ARG A 7 -32.03 -8.70 -30.90
CA ARG A 7 -31.80 -7.80 -29.75
C ARG A 7 -32.34 -6.38 -29.96
N ARG A 8 -32.55 -5.95 -31.21
CA ARG A 8 -33.09 -4.63 -31.56
C ARG A 8 -34.60 -4.48 -31.39
N GLY A 9 -35.37 -5.58 -31.31
CA GLY A 9 -36.82 -5.54 -31.11
C GLY A 9 -37.25 -5.40 -29.63
N PHE A 10 -36.41 -5.85 -28.70
CA PHE A 10 -36.74 -5.84 -27.27
C PHE A 10 -36.64 -4.44 -26.65
N LEU A 11 -35.70 -3.60 -27.13
CA LEU A 11 -35.52 -2.23 -26.62
C LEU A 11 -36.49 -1.20 -27.24
N GLY A 12 -37.16 -1.54 -28.35
CA GLY A 12 -38.12 -0.64 -29.00
C GLY A 12 -39.54 -0.69 -28.44
N GLY A 13 -39.88 -1.69 -27.62
CA GLY A 13 -41.24 -1.93 -27.12
C GLY A 13 -41.60 -1.26 -25.79
N ALA A 14 -40.63 -0.71 -25.06
CA ALA A 14 -40.86 -0.18 -23.71
C ALA A 14 -41.34 1.29 -23.68
N ALA A 15 -41.40 1.98 -24.82
CA ALA A 15 -41.80 3.39 -24.87
C ALA A 15 -43.34 3.62 -24.85
N ALA A 16 -44.17 2.57 -24.90
CA ALA A 16 -45.62 2.71 -25.08
C ALA A 16 -46.49 2.12 -23.97
N THR A 17 -45.93 1.58 -22.88
CA THR A 17 -46.70 1.10 -21.73
C THR A 17 -46.17 1.72 -20.44
N GLY A 18 -46.83 2.79 -20.00
CA GLY A 18 -46.57 3.42 -18.71
C GLY A 18 -46.93 2.46 -17.58
N LEU A 19 -45.92 1.78 -17.01
CA LEU A 19 -46.01 1.23 -15.67
C LEU A 19 -45.54 2.31 -14.69
N GLY A 20 -46.51 3.02 -14.09
CA GLY A 20 -46.25 3.94 -13.00
C GLY A 20 -45.92 3.15 -11.72
N ILE A 21 -44.67 3.22 -11.27
CA ILE A 21 -44.33 2.88 -9.89
C ILE A 21 -44.50 4.17 -9.08
N ALA A 22 -45.55 4.22 -8.24
CA ALA A 22 -45.72 5.30 -7.28
C ALA A 22 -44.76 5.08 -6.11
N ILE A 23 -43.58 5.71 -6.16
CA ILE A 23 -42.68 5.79 -5.01
C ILE A 23 -43.12 7.01 -4.19
N SER A 24 -43.82 6.76 -3.09
CA SER A 24 -44.11 7.76 -2.06
C SER A 24 -42.84 7.98 -1.23
N GLY A 25 -41.91 8.77 -1.76
CA GLY A 25 -40.68 9.18 -1.09
C GLY A 25 -40.01 10.31 -1.88
N SER A 26 -39.46 11.30 -1.18
CA SER A 26 -38.99 12.56 -1.76
C SER A 26 -38.06 12.36 -2.96
N ILE A 27 -38.57 12.72 -4.14
CA ILE A 27 -37.86 12.75 -5.42
C ILE A 27 -36.77 13.83 -5.51
N ASP A 28 -36.57 14.62 -4.45
CA ASP A 28 -35.48 15.62 -4.37
C ASP A 28 -34.08 14.98 -4.43
N VAL A 29 -33.93 13.71 -4.07
CA VAL A 29 -32.64 13.00 -4.10
C VAL A 29 -32.20 12.59 -5.52
N LEU A 30 -33.13 12.47 -6.48
CA LEU A 30 -32.80 12.06 -7.85
C LEU A 30 -32.74 13.23 -8.85
N ALA A 31 -33.20 14.42 -8.46
CA ALA A 31 -33.10 15.65 -9.26
C ALA A 31 -32.05 16.64 -8.72
N GLY A 32 -31.44 16.37 -7.56
CA GLY A 32 -30.38 17.16 -6.94
C GLY A 32 -28.98 16.91 -7.51
N GLY A 33 -28.83 16.77 -8.83
CA GLY A 33 -27.54 16.69 -9.52
C GLY A 33 -26.86 18.06 -9.68
N GLY A 34 -27.12 19.00 -8.77
CA GLY A 34 -26.25 20.14 -8.62
C GLY A 34 -24.94 19.62 -8.06
N SER A 35 -23.92 19.47 -8.90
CA SER A 35 -22.55 19.56 -8.42
C SER A 35 -22.52 20.81 -7.56
N ALA A 36 -22.53 20.63 -6.24
CA ALA A 36 -21.97 21.62 -5.36
C ALA A 36 -20.50 21.68 -5.79
N LEU A 37 -20.22 22.52 -6.79
CA LEU A 37 -18.93 23.10 -7.01
C LEU A 37 -18.69 23.92 -5.75
N ALA A 38 -18.35 23.24 -4.66
CA ALA A 38 -17.65 23.86 -3.58
C ALA A 38 -16.45 24.48 -4.28
N ALA A 39 -16.51 25.81 -4.47
CA ALA A 39 -15.35 26.56 -4.91
C ALA A 39 -14.21 26.05 -4.03
N PRO A 40 -13.11 25.55 -4.61
CA PRO A 40 -12.01 25.03 -3.82
C PRO A 40 -11.72 26.13 -2.81
N ARG A 41 -11.96 25.84 -1.52
CA ARG A 41 -11.59 26.79 -0.48
C ARG A 41 -10.12 27.07 -0.76
N SER A 42 -9.77 28.32 -0.96
CA SER A 42 -8.37 28.73 -0.98
C SER A 42 -7.83 28.35 0.39
N SER A 43 -7.30 27.13 0.51
CA SER A 43 -6.60 26.75 1.71
C SER A 43 -5.42 27.69 1.78
N VAL A 44 -5.20 28.27 2.96
CA VAL A 44 -3.92 28.90 3.25
C VAL A 44 -2.93 27.74 3.35
N GLY A 45 -2.42 27.30 2.20
CA GLY A 45 -1.32 26.34 2.14
C GLY A 45 -0.04 26.99 2.66
N TYR A 46 1.04 26.22 2.72
CA TYR A 46 2.33 26.68 3.22
C TYR A 46 3.10 27.60 2.25
N GLY A 47 2.45 28.13 1.22
CA GLY A 47 3.05 28.90 0.14
C GLY A 47 3.52 28.03 -1.04
N PRO A 48 4.15 28.66 -2.07
CA PRO A 48 4.66 27.94 -3.24
C PRO A 48 5.82 27.00 -2.87
N LEU A 49 5.97 25.93 -3.64
CA LEU A 49 7.12 25.04 -3.51
C LEU A 49 8.39 25.73 -4.03
N VAL A 50 9.48 25.57 -3.29
CA VAL A 50 10.82 25.97 -3.72
C VAL A 50 11.47 24.76 -4.38
N PRO A 51 11.94 24.87 -5.65
CA PRO A 51 12.63 23.78 -6.33
C PRO A 51 13.84 23.31 -5.51
N ASP A 52 13.91 22.00 -5.27
CA ASP A 52 15.07 21.38 -4.65
C ASP A 52 16.25 21.34 -5.65
N PRO A 53 17.42 21.91 -5.34
CA PRO A 53 18.60 21.84 -6.21
C PRO A 53 19.04 20.41 -6.56
N LYS A 54 18.70 19.43 -5.70
CA LYS A 54 18.99 18.00 -5.94
C LYS A 54 17.84 17.27 -6.66
N GLY A 55 16.71 17.94 -6.87
CA GLY A 55 15.54 17.38 -7.54
C GLY A 55 14.82 16.26 -6.79
N LEU A 56 15.00 16.15 -5.47
CA LEU A 56 14.41 15.07 -4.67
C LEU A 56 13.01 15.44 -4.16
N LEU A 57 12.90 16.55 -3.43
CA LEU A 57 11.62 16.96 -2.85
C LEU A 57 11.54 18.48 -2.73
N SER A 58 10.73 19.09 -3.60
CA SER A 58 10.44 20.52 -3.53
C SER A 58 9.47 20.79 -2.38
N LEU A 59 9.85 21.67 -1.46
CA LEU A 59 9.09 22.00 -0.25
C LEU A 59 8.82 23.51 -0.17
N PRO A 60 7.79 23.94 0.57
CA PRO A 60 7.57 25.36 0.83
C PRO A 60 8.74 25.99 1.61
N ALA A 61 8.87 27.32 1.52
CA ALA A 61 9.91 28.05 2.23
C ALA A 61 9.84 27.79 3.76
N GLY A 62 10.99 27.50 4.37
CA GLY A 62 11.11 27.20 5.80
C GLY A 62 10.95 25.72 6.18
N PHE A 63 10.56 24.86 5.25
CA PHE A 63 10.52 23.41 5.43
C PHE A 63 11.85 22.76 5.05
N SER A 64 12.14 21.60 5.63
CA SER A 64 13.29 20.77 5.30
C SER A 64 12.92 19.29 5.37
N TYR A 65 13.74 18.44 4.76
CA TYR A 65 13.61 16.99 4.81
C TYR A 65 14.94 16.34 5.18
N LYS A 66 14.87 15.10 5.66
CA LYS A 66 16.01 14.20 5.81
C LYS A 66 15.70 12.92 5.04
N ILE A 67 16.70 12.43 4.30
CA ILE A 67 16.62 11.10 3.69
C ILE A 67 16.94 10.09 4.79
N VAL A 68 15.95 9.30 5.19
CA VAL A 68 16.14 8.22 6.17
C VAL A 68 16.61 6.93 5.51
N THR A 69 16.27 6.71 4.24
CA THR A 69 16.80 5.63 3.44
C THR A 69 16.65 5.91 1.94
N GLN A 70 17.46 5.25 1.12
CA GLN A 70 17.44 5.33 -0.33
C GLN A 70 17.74 3.95 -0.92
N SER A 71 16.82 3.42 -1.72
CA SER A 71 16.95 2.12 -2.38
C SER A 71 18.26 2.00 -3.15
N GLY A 72 18.95 0.87 -2.98
CA GLY A 72 20.23 0.61 -3.62
C GLY A 72 21.42 1.42 -3.11
N VAL A 73 21.22 2.36 -2.18
CA VAL A 73 22.27 3.26 -1.69
C VAL A 73 22.48 3.10 -0.19
N THR A 74 21.43 3.21 0.61
CA THR A 74 21.56 3.19 2.06
C THR A 74 21.72 1.75 2.57
N PRO A 75 22.79 1.41 3.29
CA PRO A 75 22.98 0.07 3.83
C PRO A 75 22.06 -0.18 5.03
N THR A 76 21.44 -1.35 5.05
CA THR A 76 20.74 -1.92 6.21
C THR A 76 21.73 -2.37 7.29
N ALA A 77 21.21 -2.78 8.45
CA ALA A 77 22.02 -3.34 9.53
C ALA A 77 22.79 -4.61 9.12
N ASP A 78 22.34 -5.31 8.07
CA ASP A 78 22.99 -6.49 7.51
C ASP A 78 24.01 -6.15 6.40
N GLY A 79 24.25 -4.87 6.13
CA GLY A 79 25.20 -4.41 5.11
C GLY A 79 24.71 -4.48 3.67
N ILE A 80 23.49 -4.99 3.44
CA ILE A 80 22.84 -5.00 2.12
C ILE A 80 22.14 -3.65 1.89
N PRO A 81 22.17 -3.08 0.68
CA PRO A 81 21.42 -1.87 0.37
C PRO A 81 19.91 -2.04 0.58
N THR A 82 19.25 -0.93 0.88
CA THR A 82 17.80 -0.83 1.02
C THR A 82 17.10 -1.34 -0.23
N ALA A 83 16.02 -2.11 -0.04
CA ALA A 83 15.27 -2.69 -1.13
C ALA A 83 14.57 -1.63 -1.99
N SER A 84 14.24 -2.03 -3.22
CA SER A 84 13.55 -1.21 -4.22
C SER A 84 12.12 -0.84 -3.78
N ASP A 85 11.56 0.14 -4.50
CA ASP A 85 10.14 0.46 -4.55
C ASP A 85 9.49 0.64 -3.16
N PRO A 86 10.01 1.57 -2.33
CA PRO A 86 9.39 1.86 -1.05
C PRO A 86 7.98 2.42 -1.26
N ASP A 87 7.02 1.90 -0.51
CA ASP A 87 5.61 2.29 -0.60
C ASP A 87 5.02 2.53 0.81
N GLY A 88 3.79 2.09 1.07
CA GLY A 88 3.03 2.32 2.29
C GLY A 88 3.88 2.13 3.54
N THR A 89 3.80 3.11 4.43
CA THR A 89 4.65 3.17 5.62
C THR A 89 3.85 3.52 6.86
N GLY A 90 3.85 2.63 7.85
CA GLY A 90 3.32 2.91 9.20
C GLY A 90 4.39 3.53 10.10
N VAL A 91 4.00 4.36 11.07
CA VAL A 91 4.94 5.05 11.97
C VAL A 91 4.59 4.78 13.44
N PHE A 92 5.50 4.10 14.13
CA PHE A 92 5.25 3.61 15.49
C PHE A 92 6.22 4.25 16.47
N ALA A 93 5.72 4.68 17.63
CA ALA A 93 6.58 5.28 18.66
C ALA A 93 7.59 4.25 19.23
N ARG A 94 8.83 4.68 19.43
CA ARG A 94 9.92 3.88 20.00
C ARG A 94 10.75 4.72 20.96
N GLY A 95 10.44 4.66 22.25
CA GLY A 95 11.10 5.50 23.25
C GLY A 95 10.88 6.98 22.92
N THR A 96 11.96 7.74 22.70
CA THR A 96 11.87 9.14 22.23
C THR A 96 11.84 9.29 20.71
N GLY A 97 12.08 8.21 19.95
CA GLY A 97 12.08 8.20 18.49
C GLY A 97 10.90 7.39 17.94
N SER A 98 11.07 6.91 16.70
CA SER A 98 10.05 6.13 15.99
C SER A 98 10.65 4.98 15.21
N THR A 99 9.85 3.96 14.91
CA THR A 99 10.12 2.95 13.89
C THR A 99 9.14 3.13 12.75
N LEU A 100 9.65 3.28 11.53
CA LEU A 100 8.85 3.26 10.31
C LEU A 100 8.83 1.84 9.76
N VAL A 101 7.66 1.26 9.50
CA VAL A 101 7.54 -0.04 8.81
C VAL A 101 7.22 0.26 7.34
N ASN A 102 8.22 0.19 6.47
CA ASN A 102 8.12 0.55 5.05
C ASN A 102 7.88 -0.70 4.20
N ASN A 103 6.83 -0.68 3.38
CA ASN A 103 6.59 -1.69 2.36
C ASN A 103 7.58 -1.58 1.19
N HIS A 104 7.82 -2.69 0.50
CA HIS A 104 8.55 -2.74 -0.76
C HIS A 104 7.68 -3.39 -1.84
N GLU A 105 7.15 -2.57 -2.77
CA GLU A 105 6.19 -2.93 -3.82
C GLU A 105 6.88 -3.65 -5.00
N ILE A 106 7.64 -4.69 -4.68
CA ILE A 106 8.50 -5.39 -5.63
C ILE A 106 7.70 -6.52 -6.30
N GLY A 107 7.32 -6.31 -7.56
CA GLY A 107 6.49 -7.21 -8.36
C GLY A 107 7.24 -8.00 -9.45
N GLY A 108 8.49 -7.68 -9.75
CA GLY A 108 9.17 -8.22 -10.91
C GLY A 108 10.68 -8.38 -10.76
N SER A 109 11.40 -7.59 -11.54
CA SER A 109 12.86 -7.63 -11.76
C SER A 109 13.58 -6.40 -11.23
N GLU A 110 12.96 -5.65 -10.32
CA GLU A 110 13.53 -4.50 -9.62
C GLU A 110 14.89 -4.90 -9.03
N PRO A 111 15.94 -4.06 -9.05
CA PRO A 111 17.30 -4.52 -8.79
C PRO A 111 17.56 -4.99 -7.35
N PHE A 112 16.88 -4.43 -6.34
CA PHE A 112 17.18 -4.68 -4.93
C PHE A 112 15.99 -5.35 -4.23
N PRO A 113 15.99 -6.70 -4.09
CA PRO A 113 14.92 -7.40 -3.38
C PRO A 113 15.05 -7.20 -1.86
N VAL A 114 13.95 -7.42 -1.14
CA VAL A 114 14.02 -7.64 0.30
C VAL A 114 14.77 -8.96 0.55
N PRO A 115 15.81 -9.00 1.40
CA PRO A 115 16.66 -10.18 1.55
C PRO A 115 15.90 -11.36 2.17
N VAL A 116 16.13 -12.55 1.62
CA VAL A 116 15.62 -13.82 2.19
C VAL A 116 16.35 -14.09 3.50
N LEU A 117 15.60 -14.15 4.60
CA LEU A 117 16.13 -14.38 5.94
C LEU A 117 15.35 -15.49 6.64
N ALA A 118 16.07 -16.39 7.31
CA ALA A 118 15.48 -17.51 8.02
C ALA A 118 14.46 -17.03 9.06
N GLY A 119 13.24 -17.57 9.00
CA GLY A 119 12.14 -17.22 9.90
C GLY A 119 11.43 -15.90 9.56
N LEU A 120 11.87 -15.14 8.56
CA LEU A 120 11.19 -13.92 8.10
C LEU A 120 10.64 -14.04 6.67
N THR A 121 10.98 -15.11 5.94
CA THR A 121 10.58 -15.29 4.55
C THR A 121 9.29 -16.12 4.41
N TYR A 122 8.28 -15.57 3.75
CA TYR A 122 7.07 -16.32 3.36
C TYR A 122 7.34 -17.23 2.16
N ASP A 123 7.77 -16.68 1.03
CA ASP A 123 8.09 -17.41 -0.21
C ASP A 123 9.44 -16.93 -0.77
N GLU A 124 10.44 -17.82 -0.87
CA GLU A 124 11.76 -17.49 -1.43
C GLU A 124 11.71 -17.09 -2.92
N GLY A 125 10.61 -17.43 -3.61
CA GLY A 125 10.33 -17.03 -4.98
C GLY A 125 9.90 -15.58 -5.13
N ALA A 126 9.41 -14.94 -4.07
CA ALA A 126 8.98 -13.55 -4.06
C ALA A 126 10.07 -12.63 -3.51
N ARG A 127 10.00 -11.35 -3.87
CA ARG A 127 11.10 -10.38 -3.68
C ARG A 127 10.70 -9.13 -2.91
N GLY A 128 9.40 -8.97 -2.64
CA GLY A 128 8.87 -7.91 -1.79
C GLY A 128 8.96 -8.26 -0.31
N GLY A 129 8.36 -7.40 0.50
CA GLY A 129 8.48 -7.47 1.95
C GLY A 129 8.35 -6.11 2.59
N THR A 130 8.85 -6.01 3.82
CA THR A 130 8.95 -4.76 4.56
C THR A 130 10.31 -4.61 5.23
N SER A 131 10.72 -3.37 5.44
CA SER A 131 11.85 -3.00 6.28
C SER A 131 11.38 -2.11 7.42
N ASN A 132 11.87 -2.36 8.63
CA ASN A 132 11.73 -1.45 9.76
C ASN A 132 12.91 -0.49 9.79
N ILE A 133 12.65 0.81 9.82
CA ILE A 133 13.64 1.88 9.88
C ILE A 133 13.48 2.60 11.22
N ASP A 134 14.46 2.48 12.11
CA ASP A 134 14.46 3.18 13.38
C ASP A 134 15.04 4.59 13.18
N VAL A 135 14.36 5.60 13.71
CA VAL A 135 14.81 7.01 13.76
C VAL A 135 14.79 7.53 15.19
N ASP A 136 15.67 8.49 15.49
CA ASP A 136 15.69 9.18 16.78
C ASP A 136 14.63 10.30 16.86
N ALA A 137 14.60 11.01 17.99
CA ALA A 137 13.64 12.09 18.25
C ALA A 137 13.74 13.27 17.26
N ASP A 138 14.90 13.46 16.63
CA ASP A 138 15.15 14.52 15.65
C ASP A 138 14.94 14.02 14.21
N GLY A 139 14.46 12.78 14.04
CA GLY A 139 14.27 12.14 12.74
C GLY A 139 15.58 11.73 12.07
N ASN A 140 16.70 11.60 12.81
CA ASN A 140 17.92 11.02 12.26
C ASN A 140 17.78 9.50 12.21
N ARG A 141 18.21 8.92 11.09
CA ARG A 141 18.23 7.47 10.91
C ARG A 141 19.19 6.80 11.91
N VAL A 142 18.70 5.79 12.61
CA VAL A 142 19.48 4.94 13.53
C VAL A 142 19.91 3.65 12.82
N ARG A 143 18.95 2.89 12.27
CA ARG A 143 19.21 1.63 11.55
C ARG A 143 18.01 1.23 10.70
N GLU A 144 18.21 0.21 9.88
CA GLU A 144 17.15 -0.41 9.08
C GLU A 144 17.36 -1.92 9.02
N TYR A 145 16.28 -2.69 9.06
CA TYR A 145 16.34 -4.14 9.02
C TYR A 145 15.05 -4.72 8.45
N THR A 146 15.16 -5.81 7.69
CA THR A 146 14.01 -6.57 7.20
C THR A 146 13.13 -7.09 8.34
N SER A 147 11.81 -6.93 8.17
CA SER A 147 10.78 -7.37 9.10
C SER A 147 9.82 -8.43 8.54
N VAL A 148 9.55 -8.42 7.23
CA VAL A 148 9.05 -9.61 6.49
C VAL A 148 9.68 -9.64 5.10
N ALA A 149 9.96 -10.83 4.59
CA ALA A 149 10.53 -11.05 3.26
C ALA A 149 9.69 -12.09 2.50
N GLY A 150 9.89 -12.16 1.18
CA GLY A 150 9.23 -13.18 0.37
C GLY A 150 7.72 -13.02 0.30
N THR A 151 7.22 -11.81 0.53
CA THR A 151 5.89 -11.37 0.11
C THR A 151 6.02 -10.66 -1.25
N HIS A 152 4.90 -10.33 -1.88
CA HIS A 152 4.87 -9.90 -3.27
C HIS A 152 4.05 -8.63 -3.46
N ASN A 153 4.64 -7.63 -4.12
CA ASN A 153 3.95 -6.38 -4.46
C ASN A 153 3.28 -5.72 -3.24
N ASN A 154 4.04 -5.55 -2.15
CA ASN A 154 3.52 -4.92 -0.94
C ASN A 154 3.23 -3.44 -1.20
N CYS A 155 1.96 -3.08 -1.36
CA CYS A 155 1.52 -1.73 -1.75
C CYS A 155 1.33 -0.85 -0.50
N ALA A 156 0.12 -0.81 0.04
CA ALA A 156 -0.24 -0.03 1.22
C ALA A 156 -0.40 -0.90 2.48
N GLY A 157 -1.07 -0.35 3.50
CA GLY A 157 -1.32 -1.06 4.73
C GLY A 157 -2.19 -0.30 5.72
N GLY A 158 -2.19 -0.78 6.96
CA GLY A 158 -2.93 -0.15 8.05
C GLY A 158 -2.34 -0.47 9.42
N GLU A 159 -2.39 0.50 10.32
CA GLU A 159 -1.99 0.31 11.71
C GLU A 159 -3.11 -0.40 12.48
N THR A 160 -2.76 -1.47 13.19
CA THR A 160 -3.71 -2.14 14.09
C THR A 160 -3.86 -1.34 15.40
N PRO A 161 -5.02 -1.45 16.09
CA PRO A 161 -5.21 -0.81 17.39
C PRO A 161 -4.24 -1.29 18.49
N TRP A 162 -3.56 -2.42 18.29
CA TRP A 162 -2.57 -2.97 19.21
C TRP A 162 -1.12 -2.68 18.78
N GLY A 163 -0.91 -1.81 17.79
CA GLY A 163 0.39 -1.23 17.47
C GLY A 163 1.26 -2.08 16.55
N THR A 164 0.66 -2.81 15.61
CA THR A 164 1.36 -3.52 14.52
C THR A 164 0.97 -2.95 13.17
N TRP A 165 1.75 -3.24 12.13
CA TRP A 165 1.48 -2.86 10.75
C TRP A 165 0.89 -4.03 9.97
N LEU A 166 -0.21 -3.80 9.28
CA LEU A 166 -0.72 -4.72 8.25
C LEU A 166 -0.14 -4.31 6.91
N THR A 167 0.71 -5.15 6.32
CA THR A 167 1.21 -4.95 4.95
C THR A 167 0.37 -5.79 3.98
N CYS A 168 0.01 -5.22 2.83
CA CYS A 168 -0.92 -5.83 1.88
C CYS A 168 -0.24 -6.11 0.54
N GLU A 169 -0.28 -7.35 0.07
CA GLU A 169 0.12 -7.71 -1.28
C GLU A 169 -0.95 -7.27 -2.30
N GLU A 170 -0.62 -6.36 -3.23
CA GLU A 170 -1.48 -5.94 -4.35
C GLU A 170 -1.27 -6.92 -5.53
N THR A 171 -1.76 -8.15 -5.38
CA THR A 171 -1.58 -9.18 -6.40
C THR A 171 -2.55 -10.34 -6.21
N GLU A 172 -2.85 -11.06 -7.29
CA GLU A 172 -3.57 -12.34 -7.23
C GLU A 172 -2.71 -13.48 -7.76
N GLN A 173 -1.38 -13.35 -7.71
CA GLN A 173 -0.45 -14.37 -8.17
C GLN A 173 -0.63 -15.69 -7.39
N ARG A 174 -0.75 -16.80 -8.13
CA ARG A 174 -0.80 -18.15 -7.54
C ARG A 174 0.58 -18.81 -7.58
N ALA A 175 0.75 -19.86 -6.80
CA ALA A 175 1.93 -20.71 -6.90
C ALA A 175 2.13 -21.20 -8.34
N GLY A 176 3.39 -21.22 -8.78
CA GLY A 176 3.77 -21.56 -10.14
C GLY A 176 4.98 -20.76 -10.64
N GLY A 177 5.83 -21.41 -11.44
CA GLY A 177 7.08 -20.80 -11.91
C GLY A 177 8.04 -20.58 -10.75
N ARG A 178 8.38 -19.32 -10.47
CA ARG A 178 9.27 -18.96 -9.34
C ARG A 178 8.55 -18.93 -8.00
N TYR A 179 7.23 -18.72 -7.97
CA TYR A 179 6.45 -18.62 -6.73
C TYR A 179 6.12 -20.01 -6.20
N LEU A 180 6.53 -20.29 -4.96
CA LEU A 180 6.30 -21.57 -4.28
C LEU A 180 4.94 -21.59 -3.57
N LYS A 181 4.36 -20.42 -3.30
CA LYS A 181 3.11 -20.24 -2.58
C LYS A 181 2.16 -19.30 -3.34
N ASP A 182 0.88 -19.34 -2.97
CA ASP A 182 -0.07 -18.33 -3.42
C ASP A 182 0.22 -17.00 -2.72
N HIS A 183 0.00 -15.90 -3.42
CA HIS A 183 0.09 -14.52 -2.94
C HIS A 183 -1.27 -13.82 -3.05
N GLY A 184 -1.34 -12.58 -2.58
CA GLY A 184 -2.55 -11.76 -2.44
C GLY A 184 -3.10 -11.77 -1.04
N TYR A 185 -2.23 -11.83 -0.03
CA TYR A 185 -2.62 -11.86 1.39
C TYR A 185 -2.14 -10.62 2.15
N VAL A 186 -2.72 -10.44 3.32
CA VAL A 186 -2.25 -9.48 4.33
C VAL A 186 -1.30 -10.19 5.29
N PHE A 187 -0.24 -9.49 5.70
CA PHE A 187 0.72 -9.95 6.71
C PHE A 187 0.82 -8.93 7.84
N GLU A 188 1.11 -9.39 9.05
CA GLU A 188 1.21 -8.53 10.23
C GLU A 188 2.67 -8.41 10.67
N VAL A 189 3.13 -7.16 10.79
CA VAL A 189 4.51 -6.81 11.09
C VAL A 189 4.58 -6.08 12.42
N ASP A 190 5.43 -6.57 13.31
CA ASP A 190 5.70 -5.96 14.60
C ASP A 190 6.78 -4.87 14.46
N PRO A 191 6.53 -3.62 14.88
CA PRO A 191 7.51 -2.54 14.78
C PRO A 191 8.64 -2.63 15.82
N THR A 192 8.50 -3.44 16.87
CA THR A 192 9.37 -3.36 18.06
C THR A 192 10.77 -3.91 17.83
N SER A 193 10.91 -5.02 17.10
CA SER A 193 12.21 -5.61 16.76
C SER A 193 12.13 -6.65 15.64
N ARG A 194 13.29 -7.03 15.09
CA ARG A 194 13.38 -8.16 14.14
C ARG A 194 12.92 -9.47 14.78
N GLU A 195 13.35 -9.72 16.01
CA GLU A 195 13.07 -10.94 16.75
C GLU A 195 11.56 -11.11 17.01
N ALA A 196 10.83 -10.01 17.20
CA ALA A 196 9.38 -10.03 17.37
C ALA A 196 8.66 -10.62 16.14
N ASN A 197 9.26 -10.47 14.96
CA ASN A 197 8.73 -10.91 13.67
C ASN A 197 9.13 -12.35 13.29
N ILE A 198 10.22 -12.90 13.83
CA ILE A 198 10.71 -14.24 13.47
C ILE A 198 9.64 -15.29 13.75
N GLY A 199 9.27 -16.03 12.70
CA GLY A 199 8.24 -17.07 12.73
C GLY A 199 6.81 -16.56 12.82
N LYS A 200 6.59 -15.24 12.77
CA LYS A 200 5.28 -14.61 12.90
C LYS A 200 4.90 -13.78 11.68
N SER A 201 5.72 -12.81 11.29
CA SER A 201 5.42 -11.93 10.15
C SER A 201 5.30 -12.63 8.80
N PRO A 202 5.98 -13.76 8.49
CA PRO A 202 5.75 -14.48 7.23
C PRO A 202 4.51 -15.38 7.26
N VAL A 203 3.63 -15.25 8.26
CA VAL A 203 2.37 -16.00 8.33
C VAL A 203 1.24 -15.15 7.71
N PRO A 204 0.66 -15.55 6.56
CA PRO A 204 -0.41 -14.79 5.94
C PRO A 204 -1.69 -14.85 6.77
N LEU A 205 -2.35 -13.71 6.93
CA LEU A 205 -3.65 -13.58 7.59
C LEU A 205 -4.79 -13.99 6.65
N LYS A 206 -4.83 -15.28 6.27
CA LYS A 206 -5.78 -15.80 5.25
C LYS A 206 -7.26 -15.58 5.58
N PHE A 207 -7.59 -15.38 6.85
CA PHE A 207 -8.97 -15.06 7.27
C PHE A 207 -9.45 -13.69 6.78
N LEU A 208 -8.53 -12.79 6.38
CA LEU A 208 -8.87 -11.51 5.74
C LEU A 208 -9.20 -11.66 4.26
N GLY A 209 -9.03 -12.84 3.67
CA GLY A 209 -9.29 -13.12 2.27
C GLY A 209 -8.02 -13.10 1.41
N ARG A 210 -8.22 -13.28 0.10
CA ARG A 210 -7.16 -13.24 -0.91
C ARG A 210 -7.62 -12.46 -2.14
N PHE A 211 -7.04 -11.30 -2.38
CA PHE A 211 -7.42 -10.36 -3.43
C PHE A 211 -6.32 -9.31 -3.61
N SER A 212 -6.53 -8.41 -4.57
CA SER A 212 -5.75 -7.19 -4.77
C SER A 212 -6.60 -5.96 -4.46
#